data_AF-A0A0U5JAB6-F1
#
_entry.id   AF-A0A0U5JAB6-F1
#
_cell.length_a   1.000
_cell.length_b   1.000
_cell.length_c   1.000
_cell.angle_alpha   90.00
_cell.angle_beta   90.00
_cell.angle_gamma   90.00
#
_symmetry.space_group_name_H-M   'P 1'
#
loop_
_entity.id
_entity.type
_entity.pdbx_description
1 polymer ?
#
loop_
_entity_poly.entity_id
_entity_poly.type
_entity_poly.pdbx_seq_one_letter_code
_entity_poly.pdbx_strand_id
1 'polypeptide(L)' 'MKILGTPEEIEWAKMALMNNCVNCPYLEPCNQKARREAETYGEVRHTCEDYLRENIEFIPMDNKI' A
#
# COMPACT_ATOMS: atom_id res chain seq x y z
N MET A 1 -8.93 -1.47 3.63
CA MET A 1 -8.51 -1.35 5.05
C MET A 1 -8.46 0.13 5.39
N LYS A 2 -8.65 0.52 6.67
CA LYS A 2 -8.46 1.91 7.11
C LYS A 2 -7.33 1.97 8.13
N ILE A 3 -6.41 2.93 7.99
CA ILE A 3 -5.37 3.22 8.97
C ILE A 3 -5.60 4.64 9.48
N LEU A 4 -5.84 4.76 10.78
CA LEU A 4 -5.97 6.04 11.46
C LEU A 4 -4.70 6.29 12.26
N GLY A 5 -4.21 7.53 12.24
CA GLY A 5 -3.04 7.93 13.01
C GLY A 5 -2.65 9.37 12.73
N THR A 6 -1.63 9.86 13.43
CA THR A 6 -1.00 11.15 13.10
C THR A 6 -0.35 11.08 11.71
N PRO A 7 -0.01 12.22 11.09
CA PRO A 7 0.76 12.22 9.84
C PRO A 7 2.04 11.39 9.92
N GLU A 8 2.76 11.45 11.05
CA GLU A 8 3.98 10.68 11.28
C GLU A 8 3.72 9.17 11.39
N GLU A 9 2.66 8.77 12.10
CA GLU A 9 2.26 7.36 12.22
C GLU A 9 1.80 6.77 10.89
N ILE A 10 1.05 7.55 10.11
CA ILE A 10 0.62 7.17 8.76
C ILE A 10 1.83 6.98 7.85
N GLU A 11 2.79 7.89 7.89
CA GLU A 11 3.99 7.79 7.06
C GLU A 11 4.87 6.61 7.47
N TRP A 12 5.01 6.39 8.78
CA TRP A 12 5.66 5.19 9.30
C TRP A 12 4.97 3.91 8.83
N ALA A 13 3.64 3.84 8.89
CA ALA A 13 2.88 2.68 8.45
C ALA A 13 3.05 2.39 6.96
N LYS A 14 3.04 3.42 6.10
CA LYS A 14 3.33 3.27 4.66
C LYS A 14 4.72 2.68 4.44
N MET A 15 5.74 3.25 5.06
CA MET A 15 7.12 2.74 4.94
C MET A 15 7.25 1.31 5.44
N ALA A 16 6.63 0.98 6.58
CA ALA A 16 6.67 -0.38 7.14
C ALA A 16 6.05 -1.41 6.19
N LEU A 17 4.92 -1.07 5.56
CA LEU A 17 4.26 -1.94 4.57
C LEU A 17 5.10 -2.15 3.32
N MET A 18 5.73 -1.08 2.80
CA MET A 18 6.58 -1.16 1.61
C MET A 18 7.89 -1.90 1.86
N ASN A 19 8.45 -1.81 3.07
CA ASN A 19 9.73 -2.43 3.42
C ASN A 19 9.61 -3.91 3.83
N ASN A 20 8.41 -4.42 4.08
CA ASN A 20 8.20 -5.77 4.59
C ASN A 20 7.23 -6.59 3.72
N CYS A 21 7.49 -6.65 2.42
CA CYS A 21 6.64 -7.38 1.46
C CYS A 21 6.34 -8.82 1.87
N VAL A 22 7.31 -9.54 2.46
CA VAL A 22 7.14 -10.95 2.86
C VAL A 22 6.00 -11.13 3.86
N ASN A 23 5.81 -10.18 4.77
CA ASN A 23 4.71 -10.21 5.76
C ASN A 23 3.61 -9.20 5.45
N CYS A 24 3.63 -8.61 4.24
CA CYS A 24 2.63 -7.63 3.86
C CYS A 24 1.29 -8.35 3.64
N PRO A 25 0.19 -7.91 4.27
CA PRO A 25 -1.13 -8.52 4.09
C PRO A 25 -1.63 -8.45 2.64
N TYR A 26 -1.02 -7.60 1.82
CA TYR A 26 -1.34 -7.38 0.42
C TYR A 26 -0.38 -8.09 -0.55
N LEU A 27 0.58 -8.91 -0.08
CA LEU A 27 1.58 -9.57 -0.93
C LEU A 27 0.95 -10.33 -2.10
N GLU A 28 0.06 -11.27 -1.82
CA GLU A 28 -0.56 -12.11 -2.84
C GLU A 28 -1.46 -11.29 -3.80
N PRO A 29 -2.40 -10.45 -3.31
CA PRO A 29 -3.21 -9.59 -4.19
C PRO A 29 -2.39 -8.63 -5.06
N CYS A 30 -1.32 -8.02 -4.50
CA CYS A 30 -0.42 -7.13 -5.23
C CYS A 30 0.30 -7.88 -6.36
N ASN A 31 0.85 -9.07 -6.07
CA ASN A 31 1.50 -9.93 -7.07
C ASN A 31 0.53 -10.40 -8.16
N GLN A 32 -0.74 -10.65 -7.82
CA GLN A 32 -1.76 -10.99 -8.81
C GLN A 32 -2.10 -9.82 -9.73
N LYS A 33 -2.18 -8.58 -9.20
CA LYS A 33 -2.37 -7.38 -10.04
C LYS A 33 -1.19 -7.19 -10.99
N ALA A 34 0.04 -7.27 -10.49
CA ALA A 34 1.24 -7.15 -11.31
C ALA A 34 1.30 -8.21 -12.42
N ARG A 35 0.97 -9.48 -12.12
CA ARG A 35 0.89 -10.55 -13.13
C ARG A 35 -0.15 -10.24 -14.21
N ARG A 36 -1.36 -9.83 -13.82
CA ARG A 36 -2.42 -9.46 -14.77
C ARG A 36 -2.01 -8.28 -15.66
N GLU A 37 -1.29 -7.31 -15.11
CA GLU A 37 -0.78 -6.18 -15.89
C GLU A 37 0.25 -6.61 -16.90
N ALA A 38 1.21 -7.44 -16.50
CA ALA A 38 2.20 -7.99 -17.41
C ALA A 38 1.55 -8.81 -18.54
N GLU A 39 0.52 -9.61 -18.22
CA GLU A 39 -0.25 -10.38 -19.21
C GLU A 39 -1.06 -9.50 -20.16
N THR A 40 -1.64 -8.39 -19.66
CA THR A 40 -2.55 -7.53 -20.42
C THR A 40 -1.83 -6.46 -21.24
N TYR A 41 -0.78 -5.87 -20.67
CA TYR A 41 -0.09 -4.70 -21.20
C TYR A 41 1.36 -4.99 -21.63
N GLY A 42 1.89 -6.18 -21.32
CA GLY A 42 3.29 -6.52 -21.58
C GLY A 42 4.28 -5.92 -20.56
N GLU A 43 3.78 -5.21 -19.54
CA GLU A 43 4.58 -4.55 -18.51
C GLU A 43 3.76 -4.44 -17.20
N VAL A 44 4.46 -4.34 -16.07
CA VAL A 44 3.84 -3.97 -14.79
C VAL A 44 3.73 -2.46 -14.74
N ARG A 45 2.53 -1.93 -14.51
CA ARG A 45 2.24 -0.49 -14.56
C ARG A 45 2.11 0.14 -13.19
N HIS A 46 1.70 -0.64 -12.18
CA HIS A 46 1.55 -0.13 -10.81
C HIS A 46 2.69 -0.62 -9.93
N THR A 47 3.24 0.29 -9.15
CA THR A 47 4.17 -0.04 -8.07
C THR A 47 3.43 -0.61 -6.85
N CYS A 48 4.18 -1.18 -5.92
CA CYS A 48 3.64 -1.58 -4.62
C CYS A 48 2.98 -0.39 -3.89
N GLU A 49 3.60 0.79 -3.98
CA GLU A 49 3.05 2.01 -3.37
C GLU A 49 1.70 2.38 -3.98
N ASP A 50 1.58 2.38 -5.31
CA ASP A 50 0.32 2.66 -6.01
C ASP A 50 -0.78 1.69 -5.56
N TYR A 51 -0.45 0.40 -5.50
CA TYR A 51 -1.38 -0.63 -5.04
C TYR A 51 -1.84 -0.37 -3.60
N LEU A 52 -0.91 -0.07 -2.69
CA LEU A 52 -1.26 0.17 -1.28
C LEU A 52 -2.14 1.43 -1.13
N ARG A 53 -1.85 2.50 -1.88
CA ARG A 53 -2.66 3.74 -1.88
C ARG A 53 -4.09 3.50 -2.38
N GLU A 54 -4.29 2.61 -3.34
CA GLU A 54 -5.63 2.24 -3.81
C GLU A 54 -6.42 1.37 -2.82
N ASN A 55 -5.73 0.57 -1.98
CA ASN A 55 -6.35 -0.48 -1.16
C ASN A 55 -6.42 -0.14 0.35
N ILE A 56 -5.74 0.93 0.76
CA ILE A 56 -5.69 1.42 2.14
C ILE A 56 -6.12 2.89 2.18
N GLU A 57 -7.14 3.15 2.98
CA GLU A 57 -7.59 4.51 3.28
C GLU A 57 -6.81 5.01 4.52
N PHE A 58 -5.87 5.94 4.31
CA PHE A 58 -5.14 6.58 5.39
C PHE A 58 -5.89 7.82 5.86
N ILE A 59 -6.32 7.83 7.12
CA ILE A 59 -7.13 8.90 7.69
C ILE A 59 -6.28 9.63 8.75
N PRO A 60 -5.72 10.81 8.43
CA PRO A 60 -4.98 11.59 9.41
C PRO A 60 -5.93 12.02 10.52
N MET A 61 -5.53 11.74 11.77
CA MET A 61 -6.19 12.29 12.94
C MET A 61 -5.46 13.57 13.34
N ASP A 62 -6.20 14.66 13.51
CA ASP A 62 -5.63 15.90 14.02
C ASP A 62 -5.10 15.65 15.44
N ASN A 63 -3.81 15.94 15.66
CA ASN A 63 -3.25 16.12 16.99
C ASN A 63 -3.81 17.41 17.60
N LYS A 64 -5.09 17.41 17.98
CA LYS A 64 -5.60 18.40 18.94
C LYS A 64 -5.24 17.91 20.34
N ILE A 65 -3.99 18.19 20.72
CA ILE A 65 -3.57 18.24 22.13
C ILE A 65 -3.78 19.68 22.61
#